data_AF-K1S8M3-F1
#
_entry.id   AF-K1S8M3-F1
#
_cell.length_a   1.000
_cell.length_b   1.000
_cell.length_c   1.000
_cell.angle_alpha   90.00
_cell.angle_beta   90.00
_cell.angle_gamma   90.00
#
_symmetry.space_group_name_H-M   'P 1'
#
loop_
_entity.id
_entity.type
_entity.pdbx_description
1 polymer ?
#
loop_
_entity_poly.entity_id
_entity_poly.type
_entity_poly.pdbx_seq_one_letter_code
_entity_poly.pdbx_strand_id
1 'polypeptide(L)'
;MMKHLGDITKLDGAAIEPVWCVTGGSQCQDLSIAGKRAGLAGARSGLFMEQIRVIKEMRKHDKQLGWAGELIRPRYMVWENVPGALSSNKGRDFAAVLEETIRLVEPEAPGIEVPAKGWPTWGGYRDVDGRWSVAWRVHDAQYWGVPQR
;
A
#
# COMPACT_ATOMS: atom_id res chain seq x y z
N MET A 1 -19.33 17.59 1.92
CA MET A 1 -18.92 17.57 3.34
C MET A 1 -17.96 16.40 3.53
N MET A 2 -16.80 16.60 4.16
CA MET A 2 -15.83 15.52 4.42
C MET A 2 -16.33 14.65 5.58
N LYS A 3 -16.42 13.33 5.38
CA LYS A 3 -16.83 12.37 6.42
C LYS A 3 -15.61 11.83 7.14
N HIS A 4 -15.53 12.06 8.45
CA HIS A 4 -14.49 11.49 9.30
C HIS A 4 -14.96 10.15 9.86
N LEU A 5 -14.29 9.05 9.50
CA LEU A 5 -14.71 7.70 9.89
C LEU A 5 -14.13 7.24 11.24
N GLY A 6 -13.08 7.89 11.73
CA GLY A 6 -12.45 7.56 13.01
C GLY A 6 -11.17 6.75 12.85
N ASP A 7 -10.86 5.97 13.88
CA ASP A 7 -9.66 5.14 14.00
C ASP A 7 -9.71 3.96 13.02
N ILE A 8 -8.76 3.91 12.08
CA ILE A 8 -8.71 2.89 11.02
C ILE A 8 -8.65 1.46 11.57
N THR A 9 -8.05 1.27 12.76
CA THR A 9 -7.94 -0.04 13.42
C THR A 9 -9.30 -0.62 13.85
N LYS A 10 -10.35 0.22 13.86
CA LYS A 10 -11.72 -0.12 14.28
C LYS A 10 -12.72 -0.07 13.13
N LEU A 11 -12.27 0.27 11.91
CA LEU A 11 -13.13 0.34 10.75
C LEU A 11 -13.38 -1.04 10.15
N ASP A 12 -14.63 -1.29 9.78
CA ASP A 12 -15.01 -2.38 8.88
C ASP A 12 -15.09 -1.81 7.45
N GLY A 13 -14.17 -2.22 6.59
CA GLY A 13 -14.10 -1.77 5.20
C GLY A 13 -15.36 -2.11 4.40
N ALA A 14 -16.09 -3.18 4.75
CA ALA A 14 -17.34 -3.54 4.06
C ALA A 14 -18.50 -2.58 4.37
N ALA A 15 -18.43 -1.85 5.48
CA ALA A 15 -19.43 -0.86 5.88
C ALA A 15 -19.12 0.57 5.39
N ILE A 16 -17.95 0.78 4.78
CA ILE A 16 -17.55 2.06 4.21
C ILE A 16 -18.19 2.22 2.83
N GLU A 17 -18.70 3.43 2.54
CA GLU A 17 -19.19 3.76 1.21
C GLU A 17 -18.10 3.48 0.15
N PRO A 18 -18.39 2.71 -0.91
CA PRO A 18 -17.38 2.33 -1.88
C PRO A 18 -16.72 3.54 -2.56
N VAL A 19 -15.38 3.56 -2.59
CA VAL A 19 -14.59 4.59 -3.27
C VAL A 19 -13.70 3.98 -4.35
N TRP A 20 -13.43 4.75 -5.41
CA TRP A 20 -12.55 4.29 -6.49
C TRP A 20 -11.06 4.31 -6.12
N CYS A 21 -10.67 5.23 -5.24
CA CYS A 21 -9.29 5.45 -4.84
C CYS A 21 -9.19 5.53 -3.32
N VAL A 22 -8.23 4.80 -2.76
CA VAL A 22 -7.82 4.96 -1.35
C VAL A 22 -6.42 5.55 -1.33
N THR A 23 -6.25 6.67 -0.63
CA THR A 23 -4.95 7.29 -0.41
C THR A 23 -4.57 7.20 1.07
N GLY A 24 -3.29 7.04 1.38
CA GLY A 24 -2.83 7.03 2.77
C GLY A 24 -1.34 7.28 2.90
N GLY A 25 -0.98 7.98 3.97
CA GLY A 25 0.41 8.17 4.40
C GLY A 25 0.56 7.61 5.81
N SER A 26 1.05 6.37 5.93
CA SER A 26 1.31 5.77 7.24
C SER A 26 2.58 6.36 7.85
N GLN A 27 2.64 6.43 9.18
CA GLN A 27 3.77 7.01 9.89
C GLN A 27 5.05 6.22 9.60
N CYS A 28 6.13 6.90 9.17
CA CYS A 28 7.40 6.27 8.78
C CYS A 28 8.05 5.42 9.89
N GLN A 29 7.73 5.70 11.17
CA GLN A 29 8.26 4.98 12.33
C GLN A 29 7.82 3.50 12.38
N ASP A 30 6.70 3.18 11.74
CA ASP A 30 6.07 1.85 11.78
C ASP A 30 6.78 0.81 10.89
N LEU A 31 7.47 1.24 9.83
CA LEU A 31 8.17 0.34 8.90
C LEU A 31 9.35 -0.38 9.59
N SER A 32 10.12 0.35 10.41
CA SER A 32 11.30 -0.19 11.11
C SER A 32 11.00 -1.35 12.07
N ILE A 33 9.76 -1.45 12.56
CA ILE A 33 9.32 -2.47 13.53
C ILE A 33 9.00 -3.81 12.83
N ALA A 34 8.48 -3.79 11.60
CA ALA A 34 8.22 -5.00 10.80
C ALA A 34 9.49 -5.83 10.59
N GLY A 35 10.65 -5.16 10.52
CA GLY A 35 11.91 -5.76 10.16
C GLY A 35 12.61 -6.63 11.20
N LYS A 36 12.24 -6.54 12.48
CA LYS A 36 13.00 -7.13 13.60
C LYS A 36 12.50 -8.50 14.07
N ARG A 37 12.20 -9.42 13.14
CA ARG A 37 12.04 -10.89 13.36
C ARG A 37 10.62 -11.46 13.59
N ALA A 38 9.56 -10.87 13.03
CA ALA A 38 8.24 -11.54 12.97
C ALA A 38 7.52 -11.43 11.62
N GLY A 39 8.11 -10.78 10.61
CA GLY A 39 7.33 -10.32 9.45
C GLY A 39 6.32 -9.26 9.87
N LEU A 40 5.39 -8.92 8.98
CA LEU A 40 4.33 -7.93 9.16
C LEU A 40 3.31 -8.27 10.29
N ALA A 41 3.56 -9.32 11.08
CA ALA A 41 2.80 -9.70 12.27
C ALA A 41 3.19 -8.90 13.53
N GLY A 42 4.22 -8.03 13.47
CA GLY A 42 4.62 -7.18 14.58
C GLY A 42 3.66 -6.00 14.78
N ALA A 43 3.05 -5.90 15.97
CA ALA A 43 1.91 -5.03 16.32
C ALA A 43 2.03 -3.51 16.07
N ARG A 44 3.09 -2.99 15.44
CA ARG A 44 3.25 -1.56 15.08
C ARG A 44 3.91 -1.32 13.73
N SER A 45 3.78 -2.25 12.77
CA SER A 45 3.75 -1.92 11.33
C SER A 45 2.32 -1.61 10.85
N GLY A 46 1.47 -1.19 11.79
CA GLY A 46 0.02 -1.42 11.78
C GLY A 46 -0.74 -0.62 10.74
N LEU A 47 -0.51 0.68 10.59
CA LEU A 47 -1.45 1.52 9.82
C LEU A 47 -1.41 1.29 8.31
N PHE A 48 -0.27 0.90 7.75
CA PHE A 48 -0.22 0.42 6.36
C PHE A 48 -1.00 -0.89 6.21
N MET A 49 -0.81 -1.83 7.15
CA MET A 49 -1.54 -3.10 7.14
C MET A 49 -3.05 -2.90 7.37
N GLU A 50 -3.45 -1.92 8.17
CA GLU A 50 -4.86 -1.51 8.32
C GLU A 50 -5.42 -0.94 7.02
N GLN A 51 -4.64 -0.14 6.29
CA GLN A 51 -5.02 0.32 4.95
C GLN A 51 -5.22 -0.87 4.00
N ILE A 52 -4.30 -1.82 3.97
CA ILE A 52 -4.42 -3.05 3.18
C ILE A 52 -5.64 -3.88 3.61
N ARG A 53 -5.88 -4.04 4.92
CA ARG A 53 -7.04 -4.76 5.48
C ARG A 53 -8.35 -4.14 5.01
N VAL A 54 -8.50 -2.82 5.19
CA VAL A 54 -9.70 -2.08 4.77
C VAL A 54 -9.92 -2.21 3.25
N ILE A 55 -8.87 -2.04 2.44
CA ILE A 55 -8.98 -2.22 0.98
C ILE A 55 -9.42 -3.65 0.63
N LYS A 56 -8.86 -4.67 1.29
CA LYS A 56 -9.22 -6.07 1.07
C LYS A 56 -10.69 -6.34 1.43
N GLU A 57 -11.17 -5.79 2.54
CA GLU A 57 -12.57 -5.88 2.97
C GLU A 57 -13.51 -5.21 1.98
N MET A 58 -13.20 -3.99 1.52
CA MET A 58 -13.96 -3.27 0.48
C MET A 58 -14.05 -4.08 -0.82
N ARG A 59 -12.90 -4.59 -1.31
CA ARG A 59 -12.84 -5.40 -2.54
C ARG A 59 -13.62 -6.70 -2.41
N LYS A 60 -13.58 -7.33 -1.23
CA LYS A 60 -14.36 -8.55 -0.95
C LYS A 60 -15.86 -8.24 -0.95
N HIS A 61 -16.26 -7.12 -0.35
CA HIS A 61 -17.66 -6.69 -0.33
C HIS A 61 -18.19 -6.44 -1.76
N ASP A 62 -17.45 -5.71 -2.59
CA ASP A 62 -17.83 -5.48 -4.00
C ASP A 62 -17.99 -6.80 -4.77
N LYS A 63 -17.08 -7.77 -4.58
CA LYS A 63 -17.21 -9.12 -5.18
C LYS A 63 -18.48 -9.83 -4.72
N GLN A 64 -18.85 -9.73 -3.44
CA GLN A 64 -20.07 -10.34 -2.90
C GLN A 64 -21.34 -9.72 -3.47
N LEU A 65 -21.30 -8.43 -3.82
CA LEU A 65 -22.38 -7.72 -4.52
C LEU A 65 -22.43 -8.02 -6.03
N GLY A 66 -21.52 -8.85 -6.56
CA GLY A 66 -21.49 -9.24 -7.98
C GLY A 66 -20.63 -8.33 -8.87
N TRP A 67 -19.89 -7.37 -8.30
CA TRP A 67 -18.91 -6.60 -9.07
C TRP A 67 -17.75 -7.49 -9.50
N ALA A 68 -17.28 -7.29 -10.73
CA ALA A 68 -16.25 -8.12 -11.34
C ALA A 68 -15.23 -7.30 -12.12
N GLY A 69 -14.07 -7.91 -12.38
CA GLY A 69 -13.01 -7.32 -13.19
C GLY A 69 -12.55 -5.95 -12.68
N GLU A 70 -12.47 -4.99 -13.59
CA GLU A 70 -11.98 -3.64 -13.32
C GLU A 70 -12.94 -2.79 -12.47
N LEU A 71 -14.19 -3.24 -12.30
CA LEU A 71 -15.21 -2.51 -11.54
C LEU A 71 -15.18 -2.81 -10.04
N ILE A 72 -14.32 -3.73 -9.58
CA ILE A 72 -14.13 -4.01 -8.14
C ILE A 72 -13.36 -2.85 -7.49
N ARG A 73 -13.94 -2.26 -6.43
CA ARG A 73 -13.42 -1.09 -5.73
C ARG A 73 -12.78 -1.39 -4.37
N PRO A 74 -11.78 -0.58 -3.95
CA PRO A 74 -11.14 0.46 -4.75
C PRO A 74 -10.30 -0.13 -5.89
N ARG A 75 -10.27 0.59 -7.02
CA ARG A 75 -9.47 0.27 -8.20
C ARG A 75 -8.05 0.81 -8.09
N TYR A 76 -7.90 1.93 -7.38
CA TYR A 76 -6.63 2.61 -7.18
C TYR A 76 -6.28 2.70 -5.70
N MET A 77 -4.99 2.57 -5.40
CA MET A 77 -4.42 2.82 -4.08
C MET A 77 -3.21 3.73 -4.26
N VAL A 78 -3.07 4.72 -3.39
CA VAL A 78 -1.86 5.54 -3.27
C VAL A 78 -1.35 5.42 -1.85
N TRP A 79 -0.08 5.06 -1.74
CA TRP A 79 0.66 5.09 -0.48
C TRP A 79 1.78 6.12 -0.60
N GLU A 80 1.77 7.10 0.31
CA GLU A 80 2.78 8.12 0.41
C GLU A 80 3.67 7.86 1.64
N ASN A 81 4.97 8.08 1.48
CA ASN A 81 5.93 8.01 2.57
C ASN A 81 7.20 8.77 2.24
N VAL A 82 8.06 8.94 3.25
CA VAL A 82 9.35 9.60 3.08
C VAL A 82 10.33 8.75 2.24
N PRO A 83 11.32 9.35 1.55
CA PRO A 83 12.30 8.61 0.75
C PRO A 83 13.07 7.53 1.52
N GLY A 84 13.21 7.69 2.84
CA GLY A 84 13.83 6.70 3.74
C GLY A 84 13.11 5.34 3.77
N ALA A 85 11.85 5.26 3.33
CA ALA A 85 11.14 3.99 3.19
C ALA A 85 11.89 3.01 2.27
N LEU A 86 12.53 3.50 1.21
CA LEU A 86 13.30 2.69 0.26
C LEU A 86 14.55 2.04 0.87
N SER A 87 15.07 2.53 1.98
CA SER A 87 16.26 1.98 2.64
C SER A 87 15.98 1.37 4.02
N SER A 88 14.76 1.52 4.54
CA SER A 88 14.35 0.98 5.83
C SER A 88 14.57 -0.53 5.91
N ASN A 89 15.17 -0.99 7.02
CA ASN A 89 15.52 -2.39 7.25
C ASN A 89 16.27 -3.03 6.05
N LYS A 90 17.28 -2.32 5.52
CA LYS A 90 18.04 -2.74 4.34
C LYS A 90 17.15 -2.94 3.10
N GLY A 91 16.10 -2.14 2.97
CA GLY A 91 15.12 -2.18 1.88
C GLY A 91 14.00 -3.21 2.03
N ARG A 92 14.00 -4.05 3.07
CA ARG A 92 12.98 -5.11 3.20
C ARG A 92 11.59 -4.59 3.53
N ASP A 93 11.48 -3.45 4.22
CA ASP A 93 10.16 -2.94 4.58
C ASP A 93 9.42 -2.43 3.33
N PHE A 94 10.13 -1.84 2.38
CA PHE A 94 9.56 -1.48 1.08
C PHE A 94 9.21 -2.70 0.22
N ALA A 95 10.02 -3.77 0.29
CA ALA A 95 9.66 -5.05 -0.34
C ALA A 95 8.31 -5.56 0.20
N ALA A 96 8.13 -5.54 1.52
CA ALA A 96 6.88 -5.94 2.17
C ALA A 96 5.69 -5.07 1.75
N VAL A 97 5.87 -3.75 1.59
CA VAL A 97 4.83 -2.85 1.05
C VAL A 97 4.40 -3.28 -0.36
N LEU A 98 5.35 -3.54 -1.25
CA LEU A 98 5.05 -3.98 -2.61
C LEU A 98 4.33 -5.33 -2.62
N GLU A 99 4.82 -6.29 -1.82
CA GLU A 99 4.22 -7.61 -1.69
C GLU A 99 2.76 -7.54 -1.23
N GLU A 100 2.46 -6.85 -0.13
CA GLU A 100 1.10 -6.76 0.39
C GLU A 100 0.15 -6.02 -0.55
N THR A 101 0.65 -5.00 -1.25
CA THR A 101 -0.11 -4.28 -2.28
C THR A 101 -0.47 -5.22 -3.44
N ILE A 102 0.48 -6.04 -3.91
CA ILE A 102 0.25 -7.01 -4.98
C ILE A 102 -0.70 -8.12 -4.51
N ARG A 103 -0.56 -8.60 -3.27
CA ARG A 103 -1.41 -9.64 -2.68
C ARG A 103 -2.88 -9.24 -2.51
N LEU A 104 -3.23 -7.96 -2.61
CA LEU A 104 -4.63 -7.51 -2.72
C LEU A 104 -5.35 -8.08 -3.95
N VAL A 105 -4.60 -8.37 -5.02
CA VAL A 105 -5.13 -8.87 -6.30
C VAL A 105 -4.57 -10.24 -6.66
N GLU A 106 -3.37 -10.58 -6.20
CA GLU A 106 -2.70 -11.86 -6.45
C GLU A 106 -2.23 -12.48 -5.12
N PRO A 107 -3.12 -13.13 -4.35
CA PRO A 107 -2.84 -13.57 -2.98
C PRO A 107 -1.63 -14.51 -2.84
N GLU A 108 -1.35 -15.29 -3.88
CA GLU A 108 -0.26 -16.26 -3.95
C GLU A 108 1.02 -15.68 -4.59
N ALA A 109 1.09 -14.36 -4.80
CA ALA A 109 2.27 -13.72 -5.37
C ALA A 109 3.52 -14.03 -4.55
N PRO A 110 4.65 -14.37 -5.20
CA PRO A 110 5.89 -14.68 -4.51
C PRO A 110 6.43 -13.45 -3.76
N GLY A 111 7.33 -13.71 -2.81
CA GLY A 111 8.07 -12.64 -2.15
C GLY A 111 8.94 -11.84 -3.14
N ILE A 112 9.24 -10.60 -2.78
CA ILE A 112 10.03 -9.68 -3.60
C ILE A 112 11.42 -9.55 -2.99
N GLU A 113 12.43 -9.87 -3.80
CA GLU A 113 13.82 -9.69 -3.38
C GLU A 113 14.24 -8.22 -3.45
N VAL A 114 14.96 -7.77 -2.42
CA VAL A 114 15.57 -6.44 -2.43
C VAL A 114 16.71 -6.43 -3.44
N PRO A 115 16.77 -5.48 -4.39
CA PRO A 115 17.87 -5.41 -5.34
C PRO A 115 19.23 -5.27 -4.65
N ALA A 116 20.27 -5.89 -5.20
CA ALA A 116 21.61 -5.90 -4.60
C ALA A 116 22.19 -4.48 -4.35
N LYS A 117 21.78 -3.49 -5.14
CA LYS A 117 22.18 -2.07 -5.00
C LYS A 117 21.17 -1.22 -4.21
N GLY A 118 20.17 -1.85 -3.59
CA GLY A 118 19.02 -1.18 -2.98
C GLY A 118 17.96 -0.76 -4.01
N TRP A 119 16.85 -0.23 -3.50
CA TRP A 119 15.73 0.19 -4.33
C TRP A 119 16.06 1.45 -5.15
N PRO A 120 15.79 1.49 -6.46
CA PRO A 120 15.85 2.72 -7.24
C PRO A 120 14.75 3.70 -6.81
N THR A 121 14.93 4.98 -7.13
CA THR A 121 13.95 6.04 -6.83
C THR A 121 12.66 5.94 -7.64
N TRP A 122 12.58 5.00 -8.59
CA TRP A 122 11.38 4.72 -9.37
C TRP A 122 11.40 3.26 -9.87
N GLY A 123 10.22 2.72 -10.14
CA GLY A 123 10.07 1.38 -10.72
C GLY A 123 8.62 0.93 -10.70
N GLY A 124 8.39 -0.32 -11.08
CA GLY A 124 7.07 -0.92 -10.98
C GLY A 124 7.04 -2.41 -11.33
N TYR A 125 5.96 -3.05 -10.89
CA TYR A 125 5.58 -4.41 -11.25
C TYR A 125 4.21 -4.37 -11.93
N ARG A 126 3.97 -5.34 -12.80
CA ARG A 126 2.68 -5.57 -13.45
C ARG A 126 2.51 -7.05 -13.72
N ASP A 127 1.27 -7.51 -13.82
CA ASP A 127 1.04 -8.83 -14.41
C ASP A 127 1.25 -8.80 -15.93
N VAL A 128 1.45 -10.00 -16.47
CA VAL A 128 1.62 -10.24 -17.91
C VAL A 128 0.38 -9.75 -18.67
N ASP A 129 -0.80 -10.06 -18.13
CA ASP A 129 -2.10 -9.75 -18.75
C ASP A 129 -2.53 -8.28 -18.57
N GLY A 130 -1.80 -7.47 -17.80
CA GLY A 130 -2.08 -6.05 -17.58
C GLY A 130 -3.31 -5.74 -16.72
N ARG A 131 -3.79 -6.70 -15.92
CA ARG A 131 -4.93 -6.53 -15.01
C ARG A 131 -4.58 -5.71 -13.78
N TRP A 132 -3.31 -5.73 -13.37
CA TRP A 132 -2.83 -4.94 -12.25
C TRP A 132 -1.41 -4.41 -12.47
N SER A 133 -1.10 -3.31 -11.79
CA SER A 133 0.25 -2.79 -11.69
C SER A 133 0.44 -2.09 -10.34
N VAL A 134 1.68 -2.07 -9.86
CA VAL A 134 2.14 -1.21 -8.76
C VAL A 134 3.36 -0.47 -9.26
N ALA A 135 3.41 0.84 -9.05
CA ALA A 135 4.53 1.68 -9.43
C ALA A 135 4.89 2.60 -8.28
N TRP A 136 6.16 2.98 -8.20
CA TRP A 136 6.65 3.93 -7.22
C TRP A 136 7.55 4.96 -7.87
N ARG A 137 7.62 6.13 -7.23
CA ARG A 137 8.53 7.20 -7.60
C ARG A 137 8.77 8.13 -6.41
N VAL A 138 10.01 8.59 -6.25
CA VAL A 138 10.36 9.69 -5.34
C VAL A 138 10.19 11.01 -6.10
N HIS A 139 9.41 11.91 -5.51
CA HIS A 139 9.23 13.27 -5.99
C HIS A 139 9.83 14.25 -4.97
N ASP A 140 10.38 15.34 -5.47
CA ASP A 140 10.90 16.45 -4.68
C ASP A 140 10.04 17.68 -4.99
N ALA A 141 9.38 18.21 -3.96
CA ALA A 141 8.33 19.21 -4.09
C ALA A 141 8.83 20.53 -4.72
N GLN A 142 10.14 20.80 -4.64
CA GLN A 142 10.76 21.97 -5.26
C GLN A 142 10.55 22.06 -6.77
N TYR A 143 10.34 20.91 -7.42
CA TYR A 143 10.07 20.84 -8.86
C TYR A 143 8.58 20.87 -9.21
N TRP A 144 7.70 21.09 -8.22
CA TRP A 144 6.24 21.05 -8.36
C TRP A 144 5.56 22.32 -7.83
N GLY A 145 6.25 23.45 -7.91
CA GLY A 145 5.69 24.77 -7.56
C GLY A 145 5.61 25.05 -6.06
N VAL A 146 6.27 24.24 -5.23
CA VAL A 146 6.37 24.43 -3.78
C VAL A 146 7.83 24.65 -3.40
N PRO A 147 8.22 25.77 -2.75
CA PRO A 147 9.62 26.04 -2.40
C PRO A 147 10.03 25.25 -1.13
N GLN A 148 9.92 23.93 -1.18
CA GLN A 148 10.23 23.00 -0.10
C GLN A 148 10.94 21.78 -0.68
N ARG A 149 11.99 21.32 0.01
CA ARG A 149 12.73 20.10 -0.31
C ARG A 149 12.35 18.97 0.65
#